data_AF-A0A6P8TX72-F1
#
_entry.id   AF-A0A6P8TX72-F1
#
_cell.length_a   1.000
_cell.length_b   1.000
_cell.length_c   1.000
_cell.angle_alpha   90.00
_cell.angle_beta   90.00
_cell.angle_gamma   90.00
#
_symmetry.space_group_name_H-M   'P 1'
#
loop_
_entity.id
_entity.type
_entity.pdbx_description
1 polymer ?
#
loop_
_entity_poly.entity_id
_entity_poly.type
_entity_poly.pdbx_seq_one_letter_code
_entity_poly.pdbx_strand_id
1 'polypeptide(L)'
;MFWTRDGEELHDNVDHGEILPNHDGSFQMSVALDVSSFPAEHWDKYRCVFQLSGVKDHVIVLDPAVIRSNRGNPLLLPLIIGAAVAALALLLIAGIGFLVYRKRNANKKPLSAASSAELTERLNQPSE
;
A
#
# COMPACT_ATOMS: atom_id res chain seq x y z
N MET A 1 -7.41 -17.05 -32.83
CA MET A 1 -6.54 -16.30 -31.90
C MET A 1 -6.34 -17.14 -30.67
N PHE A 2 -5.10 -17.27 -30.18
CA PHE A 2 -4.77 -18.13 -29.04
C PHE A 2 -3.61 -17.53 -28.25
N TRP A 3 -3.46 -17.96 -27.00
CA TRP A 3 -2.32 -17.61 -26.17
C TRP A 3 -1.24 -18.67 -26.29
N THR A 4 0.01 -18.24 -26.24
CA THR A 4 1.18 -19.12 -26.12
C THR A 4 2.04 -18.68 -24.96
N ARG A 5 2.74 -19.64 -24.35
CA ARG A 5 3.84 -19.39 -23.41
C ARG A 5 5.05 -20.15 -23.90
N ASP A 6 6.17 -19.45 -24.04
CA ASP A 6 7.42 -20.04 -24.52
C ASP A 6 7.31 -20.80 -25.87
N GLY A 7 6.29 -20.47 -26.67
CA GLY A 7 6.02 -21.10 -27.97
C GLY A 7 5.00 -22.26 -27.95
N GLU A 8 4.56 -22.70 -26.77
CA GLU A 8 3.51 -23.71 -26.63
C GLU A 8 2.14 -23.04 -26.44
N GLU A 9 1.10 -23.59 -27.07
CA GLU A 9 -0.27 -23.10 -26.91
C GLU A 9 -0.79 -23.35 -25.49
N LEU A 10 -1.42 -22.33 -24.92
CA LEU A 10 -2.03 -22.38 -23.60
C LEU A 10 -3.54 -22.61 -23.72
N HIS A 11 -4.03 -23.60 -22.98
CA HIS A 11 -5.46 -23.85 -22.81
C HIS A 11 -5.97 -23.52 -21.40
N ASP A 12 -5.10 -23.56 -20.40
CA ASP A 12 -5.45 -23.21 -19.02
C ASP A 12 -5.54 -21.70 -18.84
N ASN A 13 -6.52 -21.24 -18.04
CA ASN A 13 -6.76 -19.83 -17.72
C ASN A 13 -7.02 -18.95 -18.95
N VAL A 14 -7.44 -19.56 -20.05
CA VAL A 14 -7.73 -18.89 -21.31
C VAL A 14 -9.22 -19.01 -21.62
N ASP A 15 -9.88 -17.85 -21.72
CA ASP A 15 -11.29 -17.76 -22.09
C ASP A 15 -11.42 -17.19 -23.50
N HIS A 16 -11.97 -18.01 -24.41
CA HIS A 16 -12.28 -17.57 -25.77
C HIS A 16 -13.64 -16.87 -25.80
N GLY A 17 -13.64 -15.61 -26.24
CA GLY A 17 -14.86 -14.88 -26.49
C GLY A 17 -15.55 -15.34 -27.77
N GLU A 18 -16.81 -14.94 -27.93
CA GLU A 18 -17.56 -15.14 -29.16
C GLU A 18 -16.99 -14.30 -30.32
N ILE A 19 -17.21 -14.77 -31.54
CA ILE A 19 -16.93 -13.98 -32.75
C ILE A 19 -18.16 -13.13 -33.04
N LEU A 20 -18.03 -11.81 -32.93
CA LEU A 20 -19.14 -10.88 -33.13
C LEU A 20 -19.01 -10.14 -34.47
N PRO A 21 -20.08 -10.02 -35.27
CA PRO A 21 -20.07 -9.23 -36.49
C PRO A 21 -20.13 -7.73 -36.20
N ASN A 22 -19.41 -6.93 -37.00
CA ASN A 22 -19.47 -5.49 -36.99
C ASN A 22 -20.37 -4.96 -38.12
N HIS A 23 -20.83 -3.71 -38.01
CA HIS A 23 -21.72 -3.08 -39.01
C HIS A 23 -21.08 -2.89 -40.39
N ASP A 24 -19.75 -2.88 -40.48
CA ASP A 24 -18.97 -2.70 -41.72
C ASP A 24 -18.68 -4.03 -42.45
N GLY A 25 -19.21 -5.15 -41.94
CA GLY A 25 -18.97 -6.49 -42.49
C GLY A 25 -17.68 -7.15 -41.99
N SER A 26 -16.92 -6.52 -41.10
CA SER A 26 -15.82 -7.16 -40.38
C SER A 26 -16.31 -7.95 -39.17
N PHE A 27 -15.39 -8.65 -38.48
CA PHE A 27 -15.66 -9.38 -37.25
C PHE A 27 -14.69 -8.96 -36.15
N GLN A 28 -15.14 -9.00 -34.91
CA GLN A 28 -14.28 -8.92 -33.73
C GLN A 28 -14.22 -10.28 -33.03
N MET A 29 -13.06 -10.59 -32.44
CA MET A 29 -12.86 -11.76 -31.59
C MET A 29 -11.98 -11.37 -30.40
N SER A 30 -12.14 -12.06 -29.27
CA SER A 30 -11.31 -11.85 -28.08
C SER A 30 -10.86 -13.18 -27.49
N VAL A 31 -9.69 -13.17 -26.86
CA VAL A 31 -9.19 -14.28 -26.04
C VAL A 31 -8.55 -13.70 -24.79
N ALA A 32 -9.17 -13.95 -23.65
CA ALA A 32 -8.74 -13.40 -22.36
C ALA A 32 -7.82 -14.41 -21.66
N LEU A 33 -6.69 -13.95 -21.14
CA LEU A 33 -5.80 -14.74 -20.29
C LEU A 33 -5.88 -14.19 -18.87
N ASP A 34 -6.20 -15.03 -17.89
CA ASP A 34 -6.09 -14.67 -16.48
C ASP A 34 -4.64 -14.85 -16.00
N VAL A 35 -3.99 -13.71 -15.77
CA VAL A 35 -2.61 -13.63 -15.27
C VAL A 35 -2.54 -13.40 -13.75
N SER A 36 -3.67 -13.43 -13.03
CA SER A 36 -3.75 -13.12 -11.61
C SER A 36 -2.88 -14.04 -10.73
N SER A 37 -2.66 -15.27 -11.17
CA SER A 37 -1.84 -16.28 -10.52
C SER A 37 -0.33 -16.14 -10.77
N PHE A 38 0.12 -15.19 -11.60
CA PHE A 38 1.52 -15.07 -12.01
C PHE A 38 2.11 -13.67 -11.74
N PRO A 39 3.36 -13.59 -11.26
CA PRO A 39 4.10 -12.33 -11.15
C PRO A 39 4.24 -11.60 -12.49
N ALA A 40 4.24 -10.27 -12.47
CA ALA A 40 4.35 -9.43 -13.66
C ALA A 40 5.70 -9.62 -14.39
N GLU A 41 6.74 -10.02 -13.67
CA GLU A 41 8.08 -10.34 -14.15
C GLU A 41 8.11 -11.54 -15.12
N HIS A 42 7.01 -12.26 -15.28
CA HIS A 42 6.90 -13.42 -16.17
C HIS A 42 5.93 -13.20 -17.33
N TRP A 43 5.35 -12.00 -17.46
CA TRP A 43 4.37 -11.72 -18.50
C TRP A 43 5.00 -11.69 -19.90
N ASP A 44 6.29 -11.38 -20.00
CA ASP A 44 7.08 -11.33 -21.24
C ASP A 44 7.12 -12.67 -22.01
N LYS A 45 6.87 -13.79 -21.31
CA LYS A 45 6.81 -15.13 -21.89
C LYS A 45 5.51 -15.41 -22.62
N TYR A 46 4.47 -14.61 -22.39
CA TYR A 46 3.14 -14.82 -22.96
C TYR A 46 2.99 -14.04 -24.27
N ARG A 47 2.48 -14.71 -25.30
CA ARG A 47 2.17 -14.07 -26.59
C ARG A 47 0.76 -14.42 -27.03
N CYS A 48 0.03 -13.42 -27.48
CA CYS A 48 -1.24 -13.60 -28.17
C CYS A 48 -0.96 -13.70 -29.67
N VAL A 49 -1.37 -14.80 -30.28
CA VAL A 49 -1.13 -15.11 -31.69
C VAL A 49 -2.45 -15.03 -32.45
N PHE A 50 -2.48 -14.17 -33.46
CA PHE A 50 -3.59 -14.04 -34.39
C PHE A 50 -3.18 -14.55 -35.78
N GLN A 51 -3.83 -15.65 -36.18
CA GLN A 51 -3.67 -16.24 -37.50
C GLN A 51 -4.95 -16.04 -38.30
N LEU A 52 -4.80 -15.52 -39.52
CA LEU A 52 -5.88 -15.36 -40.49
C LEU A 52 -5.38 -15.87 -41.85
N SER A 53 -6.12 -16.78 -42.46
CA SER A 53 -5.74 -17.35 -43.76
C SER A 53 -5.55 -16.26 -44.82
N GLY A 54 -4.43 -16.30 -45.53
CA GLY A 54 -4.11 -15.32 -46.57
C GLY A 54 -3.47 -14.02 -46.06
N VAL A 55 -3.22 -13.91 -44.75
CA VAL A 55 -2.50 -12.78 -44.11
C VAL A 55 -1.28 -13.32 -43.37
N LYS A 56 -0.21 -12.53 -43.25
CA LYS A 56 0.91 -12.87 -42.37
C LYS A 56 0.44 -12.92 -40.92
N ASP A 57 0.90 -13.91 -40.16
CA ASP A 57 0.61 -14.03 -38.72
C ASP A 57 0.95 -12.73 -37.98
N HIS A 58 0.01 -12.25 -37.18
CA HIS A 58 0.20 -11.11 -36.30
C HIS A 58 0.43 -11.62 -34.87
N VAL A 59 1.60 -11.34 -34.31
CA VAL A 59 1.99 -11.77 -32.96
C VAL A 59 2.12 -10.55 -32.07
N ILE A 60 1.34 -10.52 -30.99
CA ILE A 60 1.42 -9.48 -29.96
C ILE A 60 2.07 -10.09 -28.72
N VAL A 61 3.18 -9.50 -28.29
CA VAL A 61 3.87 -9.88 -27.04
C VAL A 61 3.25 -9.14 -25.87
N LEU A 62 3.03 -9.83 -24.75
CA LEU A 62 2.54 -9.21 -23.53
C LEU A 62 3.70 -8.54 -22.79
N ASP A 63 4.02 -7.30 -23.19
CA ASP A 63 5.09 -6.50 -22.57
C ASP A 63 4.54 -5.60 -21.45
N PRO A 64 4.93 -5.80 -20.18
CA PRO A 64 4.55 -4.92 -19.06
C PRO A 64 4.81 -3.43 -19.28
N ALA A 65 5.84 -3.06 -20.07
CA ALA A 65 6.16 -1.67 -20.35
C ALA A 65 5.16 -0.99 -21.31
N VAL A 66 4.43 -1.78 -22.11
CA VAL A 66 3.48 -1.30 -23.13
C VAL A 66 2.02 -1.44 -22.65
N ILE A 67 1.77 -2.31 -21.66
CA ILE A 67 0.44 -2.53 -21.09
C ILE A 67 0.03 -1.34 -20.22
N ARG A 68 -1.00 -0.62 -20.65
CA ARG A 68 -1.70 0.35 -19.81
C ARG A 68 -2.62 -0.39 -18.85
N SER A 69 -2.25 -0.45 -17.58
CA SER A 69 -3.09 -1.01 -16.51
C SER A 69 -3.73 0.11 -15.68
N ASN A 70 -4.98 -0.10 -15.26
CA ASN A 70 -5.68 0.74 -14.28
C ASN A 70 -5.44 0.28 -12.83
N ARG A 71 -4.55 -0.69 -12.60
CA ARG A 71 -4.23 -1.21 -11.27
C ARG A 71 -3.60 -0.09 -10.43
N GLY A 72 -4.24 0.29 -9.33
CA GLY A 72 -3.71 1.30 -8.41
C GLY A 72 -2.37 0.86 -7.81
N ASN A 73 -1.56 1.82 -7.33
CA ASN A 73 -0.25 1.52 -6.77
C ASN A 73 -0.40 0.61 -5.52
N PRO A 74 0.10 -0.64 -5.57
CA PRO A 74 -0.09 -1.62 -4.49
C PRO A 74 0.61 -1.23 -3.19
N LEU A 75 1.56 -0.28 -3.23
CA LEU A 75 2.29 0.20 -2.06
C LEU A 75 1.55 1.31 -1.29
N LEU A 76 0.51 1.94 -1.88
CA LEU A 76 -0.18 3.06 -1.23
C LEU A 76 -0.91 2.64 0.05
N LEU A 77 -1.69 1.55 -0.02
CA LEU A 77 -2.44 1.05 1.14
C LEU A 77 -1.54 0.60 2.32
N PRO A 78 -0.52 -0.26 2.13
CA PRO A 78 0.35 -0.64 3.24
C PRO A 78 1.15 0.54 3.79
N LEU A 79 1.54 1.52 2.96
CA LEU A 79 2.21 2.73 3.43
C LEU A 79 1.30 3.59 4.31
N ILE A 80 0.04 3.80 3.91
CA ILE A 80 -0.96 4.55 4.69
C ILE A 80 -1.21 3.85 6.04
N ILE A 81 -1.39 2.53 6.03
CA ILE A 81 -1.60 1.73 7.25
C ILE A 81 -0.37 1.85 8.17
N GLY A 82 0.84 1.68 7.63
CA GLY A 82 2.08 1.81 8.38
C GLY A 82 2.24 3.19 9.03
N ALA A 83 1.96 4.25 8.28
CA ALA A 83 2.01 5.63 8.78
C ALA A 83 0.98 5.89 9.91
N ALA A 84 -0.25 5.38 9.75
CA ALA A 84 -1.30 5.54 10.76
C ALA A 84 -0.95 4.82 12.08
N VAL A 85 -0.41 3.60 12.00
CA VAL A 85 0.02 2.83 13.18
C VAL A 85 1.18 3.54 13.89
N ALA A 86 2.16 4.05 13.13
CA ALA A 86 3.29 4.80 13.70
C ALA A 86 2.81 6.08 14.42
N ALA A 87 1.89 6.83 13.82
CA ALA A 87 1.31 8.03 14.45
C ALA A 87 0.56 7.71 15.75
N LEU A 88 -0.25 6.65 15.75
CA LEU A 88 -0.96 6.19 16.96
C LEU A 88 0.02 5.79 18.07
N ALA A 89 1.08 5.06 17.74
CA ALA A 89 2.11 4.68 18.71
C ALA A 89 2.79 5.91 19.33
N LEU A 90 3.13 6.91 18.51
CA LEU A 90 3.73 8.16 18.99
C LEU A 90 2.79 8.93 19.93
N LEU A 91 1.50 9.01 19.61
CA LEU A 91 0.50 9.66 20.47
C LEU A 91 0.34 8.94 21.81
N LEU A 92 0.36 7.61 21.83
CA LEU A 92 0.32 6.83 23.06
C LEU A 92 1.56 7.06 23.93
N ILE A 93 2.75 7.06 23.32
CA ILE A 93 4.02 7.33 24.03
C ILE A 93 4.01 8.75 24.62
N ALA A 94 3.59 9.74 23.83
CA ALA A 94 3.47 11.12 24.29
C ALA A 94 2.46 11.27 25.43
N GLY A 95 1.30 10.61 25.33
CA GLY A 95 0.26 10.61 26.35
C GLY A 95 0.74 10.00 27.67
N ILE A 96 1.40 8.84 27.62
CA ILE A 96 1.99 8.20 28.81
C ILE A 96 3.07 9.10 29.42
N GLY A 97 3.96 9.65 28.58
CA GLY A 97 5.00 10.59 29.01
C GLY A 97 4.42 11.81 29.73
N PHE A 98 3.36 12.39 29.18
CA PHE A 98 2.65 13.54 29.77
C PHE A 98 2.01 13.20 31.13
N LEU A 99 1.36 12.03 31.25
CA LEU A 99 0.78 11.56 32.52
C LEU A 99 1.84 11.37 33.60
N VAL A 100 2.98 10.77 33.26
CA VAL A 100 4.13 10.58 34.18
C VAL A 100 4.72 11.92 34.59
N TYR A 101 4.90 12.85 33.64
CA TYR A 101 5.40 14.19 33.92
C TYR A 101 4.50 14.95 34.90
N ARG A 102 3.18 14.93 34.67
CA ARG A 102 2.21 15.60 35.56
C ARG A 102 2.22 15.00 36.97
N LYS A 103 2.32 13.67 37.08
CA LYS A 103 2.40 12.98 38.38
C LYS A 103 3.68 13.35 39.15
N ARG A 104 4.82 13.47 38.47
CA ARG A 104 6.08 13.90 39.10
C ARG A 104 6.04 15.35 39.59
N ASN A 105 5.42 16.25 38.82
CA ASN A 105 5.28 17.65 39.24
C ASN A 105 4.26 17.84 40.37
N ALA A 106 3.19 17.05 40.41
CA ALA A 106 2.24 17.08 41.53
C ALA A 106 2.86 16.62 42.86
N ASN A 107 3.85 15.71 42.81
CA ASN A 107 4.58 15.24 43.99
C ASN A 107 5.69 16.19 44.45
N LYS A 108 6.06 17.20 43.66
CA LYS A 108 6.94 18.29 44.11
C LYS A 108 6.07 19.34 44.83
N LYS A 109 5.84 19.18 46.15
CA LYS A 109 5.35 20.29 46.99
C LYS A 109 6.27 21.51 46.81
N PRO A 110 5.76 22.75 46.82
CA PRO A 110 6.64 23.92 46.75
C PRO A 110 7.45 24.00 48.04
N LEU A 111 8.73 23.66 47.95
CA LEU A 111 9.73 23.81 49.01
C LEU A 111 9.80 25.27 49.53
N SER A 112 9.31 26.21 48.73
CA SER A 112 9.20 27.63 49.06
C SER A 112 8.30 27.92 50.26
N ALA A 113 7.18 27.22 50.45
CA ALA A 113 6.24 27.55 51.54
C ALA A 113 6.77 27.11 52.91
N ALA A 114 7.43 25.95 52.96
CA ALA A 114 8.05 25.45 54.19
C ALA A 114 9.24 26.32 54.61
N SER A 115 10.14 26.66 53.67
CA SER A 115 11.32 27.47 53.97
C SER A 115 10.99 28.91 54.38
N SER A 116 9.93 29.51 53.82
CA SER A 116 9.49 30.86 54.20
C SER A 116 8.93 30.88 55.62
N ALA A 117 8.07 29.91 55.97
CA ALA A 117 7.50 29.80 57.30
C ALA A 117 8.58 29.55 58.37
N GLU A 118 9.54 28.66 58.09
CA GLU A 118 10.66 28.36 58.99
C GLU A 118 11.59 29.57 59.21
N LEU A 119 11.87 30.35 58.16
CA LEU A 119 12.68 31.56 58.27
C LEU A 119 11.95 32.67 59.07
N THR A 120 10.64 32.76 58.92
CA THR A 120 9.82 33.76 59.63
C THR A 120 9.71 33.41 61.12
N GLU A 121 9.65 32.13 61.46
CA GLU A 121 9.67 31.65 62.85
C GLU A 121 11.04 31.88 63.52
N ARG A 122 12.14 31.70 62.77
CA ARG A 122 13.51 31.96 63.25
C ARG A 122 13.79 33.45 63.50
N LEU A 123 13.15 34.35 62.76
CA LEU A 123 13.29 35.80 62.93
C LEU A 123 12.44 36.37 64.09
N ASN A 124 11.43 35.63 64.55
CA ASN A 124 10.52 36.07 65.63
C ASN A 124 10.90 35.53 67.03
N GLN A 125 12.02 34.81 67.17
CA GLN A 125 12.49 34.40 68.50
C GLN A 125 13.27 35.55 69.18
N PRO A 126 12.91 35.97 70.40
CA PRO A 126 13.66 37.00 71.12
C PRO A 126 15.02 36.45 71.57
N SER A 127 16.07 37.25 71.40
CA SER A 127 17.39 36.95 71.97
C SER A 127 17.37 37.16 73.49
N GLU A 128 17.56 36.09 74.26
CA GLU A 128 17.96 36.20 75.67
C GLU A 128 19.42 36.65 75.82
#